data_AF-A0A0C9VB65-F1
#
_entry.id   AF-A0A0C9VB65-F1
#
_cell.length_a   1.000
_cell.length_b   1.000
_cell.length_c   1.000
_cell.angle_alpha   90.00
_cell.angle_beta   90.00
_cell.angle_gamma   90.00
#
_symmetry.space_group_name_H-M   'P 1'
#
loop_
_entity.id
_entity.type
_entity.pdbx_description
1 polymer ?
#
loop_
_entity_poly.entity_id
_entity_poly.type
_entity_poly.pdbx_seq_one_letter_code
_entity_poly.pdbx_strand_id
1 'polypeptide(L)'
;MKPHPGKPKFIKFKSGDKGEGMPAAFMEGKTWSPKPGVKGQIHTWGLFPVAYISPVDGISMMYRTMLHQSKYLGLVGTSPWPENQFLDVLKERKREQLSQLDLAGLDERDIIIKIHMPVRNLHCYHFTDFRDGSLFGPEAIVEIWAPGIQWSHFGLQVGYDYMPDDKYMLAHLFSKVGDTIGYLYDFGDKWYHEIEVEEILPREQSYGQVKVLDGSGMCPGENMRGSFQYDVFLKEYDADSYIAQNKKKREILDTPNYKSFGKPPSLFDIEAFDISAANERLAAALASPNSVRTGAKSFKMPMAPNATDLESHFLKKGQSIKRDWEPESHGYWQETTTERKDKRSQAVCAACGKPGGQELKTCSGCRMILYCSAEHQKAHWKDVHKSQCSRKYLKK
;
A
#
# COMPACT_ATOMS: atom_id res chain seq x y z
N MET A 1 -9.43 -34.88 -19.12
CA MET A 1 -9.99 -34.06 -18.04
C MET A 1 -11.30 -34.70 -17.59
N LYS A 2 -11.47 -34.99 -16.29
CA LYS A 2 -12.76 -35.50 -15.78
C LYS A 2 -13.75 -34.33 -15.68
N PRO A 3 -15.00 -34.46 -16.16
CA PRO A 3 -16.01 -33.42 -15.98
C PRO A 3 -16.23 -33.20 -14.48
N HIS A 4 -16.17 -31.94 -14.02
CA HIS A 4 -16.47 -31.60 -12.64
C HIS A 4 -17.97 -31.86 -12.36
N PRO A 5 -18.33 -32.63 -11.32
CA PRO A 5 -19.69 -33.18 -11.19
C PRO A 5 -20.72 -32.25 -10.51
N GLY A 6 -20.42 -30.96 -10.32
CA GLY A 6 -21.29 -30.04 -9.59
C GLY A 6 -21.78 -28.88 -10.46
N LYS A 7 -23.07 -28.55 -10.40
CA LYS A 7 -23.56 -27.24 -10.86
C LYS A 7 -23.02 -26.16 -9.90
N PRO A 8 -22.47 -25.04 -10.41
CA PRO A 8 -22.03 -23.95 -9.55
C PRO A 8 -23.22 -23.39 -8.79
N LYS A 9 -23.09 -23.22 -7.46
CA LYS A 9 -24.20 -22.70 -6.63
C LYS A 9 -24.43 -21.20 -6.78
N PHE A 10 -23.38 -20.43 -7.11
CA PHE A 10 -23.37 -18.96 -7.06
C PHE A 10 -22.84 -18.33 -8.36
N ILE A 11 -22.33 -19.13 -9.30
CA ILE A 11 -21.81 -18.67 -10.59
C ILE A 11 -22.77 -19.05 -11.70
N LYS A 12 -23.19 -18.06 -12.48
CA LYS A 12 -24.06 -18.25 -13.65
C LYS A 12 -23.24 -18.19 -14.93
N PHE A 13 -23.14 -19.32 -15.62
CA PHE A 13 -22.56 -19.40 -16.96
C PHE A 13 -23.60 -19.03 -18.03
N LYS A 14 -23.14 -18.44 -19.15
CA LYS A 14 -23.99 -18.20 -20.32
C LYS A 14 -24.25 -19.51 -21.06
N SER A 15 -25.30 -19.52 -21.88
CA SER A 15 -25.65 -20.69 -22.69
C SER A 15 -24.46 -21.18 -23.54
N GLY A 16 -24.21 -22.49 -23.47
CA GLY A 16 -23.08 -23.15 -24.15
C GLY A 16 -21.71 -22.89 -23.54
N ASP A 17 -21.61 -22.26 -22.36
CA ASP A 17 -20.42 -22.26 -21.52
C ASP A 17 -20.66 -23.23 -20.35
N LYS A 18 -19.83 -24.27 -20.27
CA LYS A 18 -19.94 -25.33 -19.25
C LYS A 18 -18.95 -25.13 -18.10
N GLY A 19 -18.17 -24.04 -18.09
CA GLY A 19 -17.13 -23.81 -17.10
C GLY A 19 -15.92 -24.74 -17.23
N GLU A 20 -15.69 -25.32 -18.40
CA GLU A 20 -14.54 -26.20 -18.66
C GLU A 20 -13.23 -25.42 -18.48
N GLY A 21 -12.27 -25.98 -17.72
CA GLY A 21 -11.01 -25.31 -17.40
C GLY A 21 -11.06 -24.37 -16.19
N MET A 22 -12.22 -24.17 -15.55
CA MET A 22 -12.32 -23.36 -14.33
C MET A 22 -11.83 -24.13 -13.10
N PRO A 23 -11.18 -23.45 -12.12
CA PRO A 23 -10.76 -24.07 -10.87
C PRO A 23 -11.94 -24.67 -10.10
N ALA A 24 -11.73 -25.77 -9.37
CA ALA A 24 -12.76 -26.40 -8.53
C ALA A 24 -13.42 -25.43 -7.53
N ALA A 25 -12.69 -24.39 -7.10
CA ALA A 25 -13.19 -23.28 -6.29
C ALA A 25 -14.51 -22.68 -6.81
N PHE A 26 -14.63 -22.56 -8.14
CA PHE A 26 -15.80 -22.01 -8.83
C PHE A 26 -17.04 -22.90 -8.70
N MET A 27 -16.84 -24.21 -8.47
CA MET A 27 -17.89 -25.20 -8.37
C MET A 27 -18.29 -25.45 -6.90
N GLU A 28 -17.34 -25.40 -5.97
CA GLU A 28 -17.54 -25.74 -4.55
C GLU A 28 -18.06 -24.56 -3.70
N GLY A 29 -17.68 -23.32 -4.03
CA GLY A 29 -18.26 -22.11 -3.41
C GLY A 29 -17.79 -21.73 -2.04
N LYS A 30 -18.71 -21.24 -1.18
CA LYS A 30 -18.40 -20.62 0.12
C LYS A 30 -17.58 -21.52 1.06
N THR A 31 -17.58 -22.84 0.86
CA THR A 31 -16.84 -23.81 1.68
C THR A 31 -15.44 -24.11 1.17
N TRP A 32 -15.07 -23.66 -0.02
CA TRP A 32 -13.73 -23.88 -0.57
C TRP A 32 -12.69 -22.98 0.12
N SER A 33 -11.47 -23.48 0.23
CA SER A 33 -10.31 -22.75 0.72
C SER A 33 -9.14 -22.96 -0.24
N PRO A 34 -8.36 -21.90 -0.54
CA PRO A 34 -7.23 -21.99 -1.44
C PRO A 34 -6.09 -22.81 -0.87
N LYS A 35 -5.28 -23.39 -1.77
CA LYS A 35 -4.05 -24.07 -1.38
C LYS A 35 -3.02 -23.02 -0.95
N PRO A 36 -2.50 -23.09 0.28
CA PRO A 36 -1.42 -22.21 0.72
C PRO A 36 -0.15 -22.43 -0.11
N GLY A 37 0.65 -21.39 -0.28
CA GLY A 37 2.01 -21.46 -0.80
C GLY A 37 2.96 -22.16 0.17
N VAL A 38 4.24 -22.22 -0.18
CA VAL A 38 5.28 -22.93 0.58
C VAL A 38 5.40 -22.43 2.03
N LYS A 39 5.19 -21.13 2.24
CA LYS A 39 5.21 -20.50 3.58
C LYS A 39 3.85 -20.54 4.30
N GLY A 40 2.86 -21.28 3.80
CA GLY A 40 1.51 -21.28 4.36
C GLY A 40 0.67 -20.04 4.01
N GLN A 41 1.20 -19.16 3.14
CA GLN A 41 0.55 -17.91 2.73
C GLN A 41 -0.45 -18.16 1.59
N ILE A 42 -1.61 -17.52 1.67
CA ILE A 42 -2.60 -17.51 0.60
C ILE A 42 -2.44 -16.20 -0.17
N HIS A 43 -2.01 -16.31 -1.42
CA HIS A 43 -1.90 -15.17 -2.33
C HIS A 43 -3.12 -15.06 -3.25
N THR A 44 -3.66 -16.18 -3.73
CA THR A 44 -4.76 -16.21 -4.70
C THR A 44 -5.71 -17.38 -4.46
N TRP A 45 -6.96 -17.20 -4.89
CA TRP A 45 -8.02 -18.20 -4.91
C TRP A 45 -8.05 -19.03 -6.20
N GLY A 46 -6.90 -19.17 -6.87
CA GLY A 46 -6.82 -19.82 -8.18
C GLY A 46 -7.17 -18.90 -9.35
N LEU A 47 -7.28 -17.60 -9.09
CA LEU A 47 -7.37 -16.54 -10.09
C LEU A 47 -5.96 -16.05 -10.40
N PHE A 48 -5.47 -16.36 -11.61
CA PHE A 48 -4.15 -15.91 -12.04
C PHE A 48 -4.29 -14.86 -13.13
N PRO A 49 -3.48 -13.79 -13.09
CA PRO A 49 -3.22 -12.99 -14.28
C PRO A 49 -2.73 -13.92 -15.40
N VAL A 50 -3.09 -13.61 -16.64
CA VAL A 50 -2.85 -14.42 -17.85
C VAL A 50 -1.39 -14.91 -18.03
N ALA A 51 -0.43 -14.32 -17.32
CA ALA A 51 1.00 -14.62 -17.42
C ALA A 51 1.58 -15.55 -16.33
N TYR A 52 0.82 -15.99 -15.32
CA TYR A 52 1.37 -16.83 -14.25
C TYR A 52 1.19 -18.33 -14.52
N ILE A 53 2.31 -19.06 -14.57
CA ILE A 53 2.32 -20.53 -14.63
C ILE A 53 2.13 -21.06 -13.20
N SER A 54 0.94 -21.55 -12.91
CA SER A 54 0.52 -22.14 -11.64
C SER A 54 0.19 -23.63 -11.83
N PRO A 55 0.13 -24.45 -10.77
CA PRO A 55 -0.52 -25.77 -10.82
C PRO A 55 -2.02 -25.71 -11.21
N VAL A 56 -2.62 -24.52 -11.24
CA VAL A 56 -3.90 -24.25 -11.92
C VAL A 56 -3.61 -23.99 -13.39
N ASP A 57 -4.32 -24.69 -14.29
CA ASP A 57 -4.17 -24.58 -15.74
C ASP A 57 -4.65 -23.21 -16.26
N GLY A 58 -3.82 -22.18 -16.05
CA GLY A 58 -4.06 -20.82 -16.52
C GLY A 58 -4.19 -20.72 -18.04
N ILE A 59 -3.60 -21.68 -18.76
CA ILE A 59 -3.73 -21.83 -20.21
C ILE A 59 -5.17 -22.23 -20.56
N SER A 60 -5.76 -23.22 -19.86
CA SER A 60 -7.17 -23.59 -20.05
C SER A 60 -8.14 -22.47 -19.69
N MET A 61 -7.87 -21.72 -18.60
CA MET A 61 -8.67 -20.53 -18.28
C MET A 61 -8.59 -19.48 -19.38
N MET A 62 -7.39 -19.19 -19.88
CA MET A 62 -7.16 -18.26 -20.99
C MET A 62 -7.90 -18.71 -22.27
N TYR A 63 -7.79 -19.99 -22.64
CA TYR A 63 -8.50 -20.55 -23.80
C TYR A 63 -10.01 -20.43 -23.65
N ARG A 64 -10.59 -20.72 -22.47
CA ARG A 64 -12.01 -20.52 -22.21
C ARG A 64 -12.41 -19.05 -22.37
N THR A 65 -11.65 -18.13 -21.77
CA THR A 65 -11.90 -16.69 -21.89
C THR A 65 -11.91 -16.26 -23.35
N MET A 66 -10.94 -16.71 -24.15
CA MET A 66 -10.90 -16.43 -25.60
C MET A 66 -12.08 -17.05 -26.37
N LEU A 67 -12.48 -18.28 -26.04
CA LEU A 67 -13.61 -18.97 -26.69
C LEU A 67 -14.96 -18.33 -26.38
N HIS A 68 -15.10 -17.70 -25.21
CA HIS A 68 -16.37 -17.13 -24.76
C HIS A 68 -16.38 -15.59 -24.72
N GLN A 69 -15.29 -14.93 -25.12
CA GLN A 69 -15.17 -13.47 -25.10
C GLN A 69 -16.36 -12.76 -25.76
N SER A 70 -16.77 -13.20 -26.96
CA SER A 70 -17.89 -12.60 -27.69
C SER A 70 -19.22 -12.73 -26.96
N LYS A 71 -19.39 -13.76 -26.12
CA LYS A 71 -20.58 -13.96 -25.30
C LYS A 71 -20.63 -12.97 -24.14
N TYR A 72 -19.49 -12.60 -23.55
CA TYR A 72 -19.43 -11.80 -22.32
C TYR A 72 -19.09 -10.31 -22.54
N LEU A 73 -18.51 -9.93 -23.70
CA LEU A 73 -18.04 -8.57 -24.00
C LEU A 73 -19.11 -7.63 -24.64
N GLY A 74 -20.38 -8.03 -24.71
CA GLY A 74 -21.42 -7.31 -25.47
C GLY A 74 -21.70 -5.86 -25.04
N LEU A 75 -22.16 -5.02 -25.98
CA LEU A 75 -22.55 -3.63 -25.72
C LEU A 75 -23.89 -3.58 -24.98
N VAL A 76 -23.86 -3.03 -23.75
CA VAL A 76 -25.00 -2.66 -22.88
C VAL A 76 -25.68 -3.84 -22.15
N GLY A 77 -25.56 -3.87 -20.82
CA GLY A 77 -26.31 -4.78 -19.93
C GLY A 77 -25.71 -6.18 -19.76
N THR A 78 -24.39 -6.30 -19.73
CA THR A 78 -23.67 -7.59 -19.67
C THR A 78 -23.90 -8.35 -18.37
N SER A 79 -24.20 -9.65 -18.47
CA SER A 79 -24.05 -10.56 -17.34
C SER A 79 -22.57 -10.59 -16.92
N PRO A 80 -22.26 -10.48 -15.61
CA PRO A 80 -20.88 -10.45 -15.13
C PRO A 80 -20.13 -11.73 -15.52
N TRP A 81 -18.83 -11.59 -15.82
CA TRP A 81 -17.94 -12.72 -16.01
C TRP A 81 -17.99 -13.66 -14.80
N PRO A 82 -17.94 -14.99 -14.98
CA PRO A 82 -17.89 -15.96 -13.87
C PRO A 82 -16.82 -15.67 -12.83
N GLU A 83 -15.66 -15.17 -13.26
CA GLU A 83 -14.54 -14.72 -12.44
C GLU A 83 -14.95 -13.53 -11.55
N ASN A 84 -15.67 -12.54 -12.10
CA ASN A 84 -16.19 -11.41 -11.33
C ASN A 84 -17.26 -11.86 -10.33
N GLN A 85 -18.15 -12.79 -10.73
CA GLN A 85 -19.15 -13.35 -9.81
C GLN A 85 -18.48 -14.09 -8.63
N PHE A 86 -17.39 -14.82 -8.88
CA PHE A 86 -16.62 -15.47 -7.82
C PHE A 86 -15.92 -14.46 -6.92
N LEU A 87 -15.28 -13.43 -7.50
CA LEU A 87 -14.70 -12.32 -6.74
C LEU A 87 -15.75 -11.67 -5.84
N ASP A 88 -16.95 -11.37 -6.34
CA ASP A 88 -18.02 -10.75 -5.55
C ASP A 88 -18.44 -11.60 -4.35
N VAL A 89 -18.48 -12.93 -4.49
CA VAL A 89 -18.74 -13.85 -3.37
C VAL A 89 -17.61 -13.82 -2.34
N LEU A 90 -16.35 -13.77 -2.76
CA LEU A 90 -15.21 -13.66 -1.83
C LEU A 90 -15.23 -12.31 -1.11
N LYS A 91 -15.56 -11.23 -1.82
CA LYS A 91 -15.72 -9.88 -1.27
C LYS A 91 -16.81 -9.83 -0.21
N GLU A 92 -17.99 -10.36 -0.52
CA GLU A 92 -19.11 -10.44 0.43
C GLU A 92 -18.73 -11.26 1.66
N ARG A 93 -18.13 -12.44 1.47
CA ARG A 93 -17.65 -13.30 2.56
C ARG A 93 -16.66 -12.57 3.47
N LYS A 94 -15.68 -11.84 2.91
CA LYS A 94 -14.69 -11.10 3.70
C LYS A 94 -15.32 -9.93 4.44
N ARG A 95 -16.25 -9.21 3.82
CA ARG A 95 -16.99 -8.11 4.48
C ARG A 95 -17.85 -8.63 5.63
N GLU A 96 -18.55 -9.74 5.43
CA GLU A 96 -19.31 -10.43 6.49
C GLU A 96 -18.37 -10.83 7.63
N GLN A 97 -17.23 -11.46 7.32
CA GLN A 97 -16.21 -11.84 8.30
C GLN A 97 -15.69 -10.63 9.09
N LEU A 98 -15.29 -9.55 8.41
CA LEU A 98 -14.77 -8.34 9.07
C LEU A 98 -15.85 -7.62 9.88
N SER A 99 -17.11 -7.67 9.46
CA SER A 99 -18.22 -7.06 10.21
C SER A 99 -18.52 -7.76 11.53
N GLN A 100 -18.16 -9.04 11.65
CA GLN A 100 -18.36 -9.88 12.82
C GLN A 100 -17.07 -10.14 13.60
N LEU A 101 -15.93 -9.63 13.12
CA LEU A 101 -14.63 -9.92 13.71
C LEU A 101 -14.51 -9.22 15.06
N ASP A 102 -14.40 -10.01 16.12
CA ASP A 102 -13.96 -9.53 17.42
C ASP A 102 -12.43 -9.57 17.48
N LEU A 103 -11.81 -8.40 17.69
CA LEU A 103 -10.35 -8.28 17.83
C LEU A 103 -9.84 -8.75 19.19
N ALA A 104 -10.73 -9.08 20.14
CA ALA A 104 -10.37 -9.55 21.48
C ALA A 104 -9.36 -8.61 22.21
N GLY A 105 -9.46 -7.30 21.94
CA GLY A 105 -8.59 -6.27 22.47
C GLY A 105 -7.19 -6.21 21.84
N LEU A 106 -6.96 -6.85 20.68
CA LEU A 106 -5.70 -6.71 19.93
C LEU A 106 -5.46 -5.27 19.44
N ASP A 107 -6.52 -4.51 19.19
CA ASP A 107 -6.50 -3.09 18.83
C ASP A 107 -6.07 -2.16 19.97
N GLU A 108 -6.00 -2.68 21.20
CA GLU A 108 -5.57 -1.96 22.40
C GLU A 108 -4.20 -2.40 22.91
N ARG A 109 -3.47 -3.22 22.14
CA ARG A 109 -2.17 -3.77 22.51
C ARG A 109 -1.07 -3.25 21.62
N ASP A 110 0.06 -2.94 22.24
CA ASP A 110 1.29 -2.65 21.53
C ASP A 110 1.85 -3.96 20.97
N ILE A 111 2.40 -3.88 19.77
CA ILE A 111 3.00 -5.03 19.08
C ILE A 111 4.41 -4.68 18.63
N ILE A 112 5.28 -5.70 18.62
CA ILE A 112 6.58 -5.61 17.96
C ILE A 112 6.44 -6.29 16.61
N ILE A 113 6.76 -5.54 15.56
CA ILE A 113 6.73 -6.03 14.19
C ILE A 113 8.10 -5.88 13.55
N LYS A 114 8.49 -6.89 12.80
CA LYS A 114 9.66 -6.84 11.93
C LYS A 114 9.23 -6.50 10.52
N ILE A 115 9.83 -5.46 9.97
CA ILE A 115 9.53 -4.97 8.62
C ILE A 115 10.83 -4.77 7.86
N HIS A 116 10.87 -5.28 6.62
CA HIS A 116 11.98 -5.10 5.71
C HIS A 116 11.75 -3.93 4.74
N MET A 117 11.40 -2.73 5.23
CA MET A 117 10.89 -1.66 4.36
C MET A 117 11.81 -0.45 4.20
N PRO A 118 11.90 0.08 2.98
CA PRO A 118 12.57 1.32 2.73
C PRO A 118 11.75 2.25 1.84
N VAL A 119 10.72 2.94 2.34
CA VAL A 119 10.01 3.83 1.40
C VAL A 119 9.35 5.06 1.97
N ARG A 120 9.39 6.09 1.13
CA ARG A 120 8.67 7.34 1.28
C ARG A 120 7.30 7.14 0.64
N ASN A 121 6.31 7.90 1.06
CA ASN A 121 4.95 7.85 0.53
C ASN A 121 4.87 8.46 -0.90
N LEU A 122 5.57 7.86 -1.87
CA LEU A 122 5.68 8.34 -3.26
C LEU A 122 4.80 7.53 -4.22
N HIS A 123 4.77 6.20 -4.06
CA HIS A 123 4.03 5.30 -4.93
C HIS A 123 2.81 4.66 -4.24
N CYS A 124 2.00 3.94 -5.03
CA CYS A 124 0.87 3.16 -4.53
C CYS A 124 1.36 2.00 -3.64
N TYR A 125 0.50 1.57 -2.73
CA TYR A 125 0.76 0.41 -1.88
C TYR A 125 -0.53 -0.37 -1.61
N HIS A 126 -0.37 -1.62 -1.16
CA HIS A 126 -1.43 -2.35 -0.47
C HIS A 126 -0.83 -3.32 0.55
N PHE A 127 -1.62 -3.64 1.57
CA PHE A 127 -1.38 -4.78 2.43
C PHE A 127 -2.08 -6.02 1.87
N THR A 128 -1.60 -7.20 2.22
CA THR A 128 -2.18 -8.50 1.89
C THR A 128 -2.35 -9.30 3.17
N ASP A 129 -3.58 -9.68 3.48
CA ASP A 129 -3.85 -10.66 4.54
C ASP A 129 -3.46 -12.05 4.03
N PHE A 130 -2.31 -12.58 4.43
CA PHE A 130 -1.85 -13.88 3.94
C PHE A 130 -2.69 -15.07 4.43
N ARG A 131 -3.68 -14.87 5.31
CA ARG A 131 -4.61 -15.93 5.71
C ARG A 131 -5.66 -16.19 4.64
N ASP A 132 -5.92 -15.23 3.75
CA ASP A 132 -6.91 -15.40 2.68
C ASP A 132 -6.59 -14.67 1.37
N GLY A 133 -5.53 -13.89 1.25
CA GLY A 133 -5.18 -13.15 0.02
C GLY A 133 -6.05 -11.93 -0.26
N SER A 134 -6.76 -11.42 0.75
CA SER A 134 -7.50 -10.16 0.65
C SER A 134 -6.55 -8.96 0.75
N LEU A 135 -6.80 -7.91 -0.04
CA LEU A 135 -5.92 -6.74 -0.12
C LEU A 135 -6.56 -5.54 0.58
N PHE A 136 -5.71 -4.70 1.19
CA PHE A 136 -6.13 -3.50 1.89
C PHE A 136 -5.31 -2.32 1.38
N GLY A 137 -5.98 -1.28 0.88
CA GLY A 137 -5.31 -0.10 0.32
C GLY A 137 -6.30 1.03 0.02
N PRO A 138 -5.81 2.17 -0.48
CA PRO A 138 -6.66 3.31 -0.81
C PRO A 138 -7.72 2.96 -1.88
N GLU A 139 -9.00 3.11 -1.55
CA GLU A 139 -10.15 2.77 -2.42
C GLU A 139 -10.13 3.50 -3.78
N ALA A 140 -9.66 4.75 -3.77
CA ALA A 140 -9.60 5.61 -4.97
C ALA A 140 -8.58 5.15 -6.03
N ILE A 141 -7.75 4.16 -5.70
CA ILE A 141 -6.85 3.54 -6.66
C ILE A 141 -7.63 2.77 -7.75
N VAL A 142 -8.87 2.37 -7.46
CA VAL A 142 -9.70 1.54 -8.37
C VAL A 142 -10.63 2.39 -9.25
N GLU A 143 -10.98 3.62 -8.84
CA GLU A 143 -12.03 4.43 -9.48
C GLU A 143 -11.55 5.64 -10.28
N ILE A 144 -10.28 6.05 -10.17
CA ILE A 144 -9.77 7.23 -10.90
C ILE A 144 -9.23 6.80 -12.26
N TRP A 145 -10.12 6.74 -13.26
CA TRP A 145 -9.95 7.03 -14.70
C TRP A 145 -8.52 7.13 -15.33
N ALA A 146 -7.62 6.20 -15.05
CA ALA A 146 -6.34 6.04 -15.77
C ALA A 146 -6.43 4.78 -16.65
N PRO A 147 -6.88 4.87 -17.91
CA PRO A 147 -7.36 3.71 -18.67
C PRO A 147 -6.27 2.75 -19.18
N GLY A 148 -4.99 2.95 -18.85
CA GLY A 148 -3.91 2.23 -19.54
C GLY A 148 -2.66 1.84 -18.73
N ILE A 149 -2.38 2.46 -17.59
CA ILE A 149 -1.17 2.13 -16.81
C ILE A 149 -1.58 1.52 -15.47
N GLN A 150 -2.47 2.16 -14.73
CA GLN A 150 -2.98 1.62 -13.46
C GLN A 150 -3.68 0.27 -13.65
N TRP A 151 -4.62 0.14 -14.61
CA TRP A 151 -5.25 -1.16 -14.92
C TRP A 151 -4.25 -2.28 -15.25
N SER A 152 -3.16 -1.93 -15.94
CA SER A 152 -2.08 -2.85 -16.31
C SER A 152 -1.31 -3.35 -15.10
N HIS A 153 -1.08 -2.50 -14.10
CA HIS A 153 -0.46 -2.92 -12.84
C HIS A 153 -1.46 -3.62 -11.90
N PHE A 154 -2.74 -3.21 -11.87
CA PHE A 154 -3.82 -3.82 -11.08
C PHE A 154 -4.15 -5.24 -11.50
N GLY A 155 -4.28 -5.47 -12.80
CA GLY A 155 -4.57 -6.81 -13.35
C GLY A 155 -3.43 -7.81 -13.17
N LEU A 156 -2.25 -7.35 -12.75
CA LEU A 156 -1.06 -8.17 -12.49
C LEU A 156 -0.83 -8.46 -11.00
N GLN A 157 -1.71 -8.00 -10.11
CA GLN A 157 -1.58 -8.27 -8.68
C GLN A 157 -2.30 -9.55 -8.28
N VAL A 158 -1.77 -10.19 -7.23
CA VAL A 158 -2.26 -11.47 -6.72
C VAL A 158 -3.10 -11.18 -5.47
N GLY A 159 -4.42 -11.37 -5.57
CA GLY A 159 -5.40 -11.08 -4.53
C GLY A 159 -6.81 -10.90 -5.12
N TYR A 160 -7.84 -10.64 -4.30
CA TYR A 160 -9.23 -10.64 -4.78
C TYR A 160 -10.12 -9.45 -4.39
N ASP A 161 -9.73 -8.61 -3.42
CA ASP A 161 -10.46 -7.37 -3.10
C ASP A 161 -9.51 -6.31 -2.58
N TYR A 162 -9.84 -5.04 -2.84
CA TYR A 162 -9.19 -3.90 -2.21
C TYR A 162 -10.15 -3.29 -1.21
N MET A 163 -9.94 -3.61 0.04
CA MET A 163 -10.68 -2.99 1.13
C MET A 163 -10.05 -1.66 1.50
N PRO A 164 -10.86 -0.64 1.85
CA PRO A 164 -10.38 0.67 2.24
C PRO A 164 -9.57 0.57 3.54
N ASP A 165 -8.26 0.71 3.42
CA ASP A 165 -7.27 0.76 4.51
C ASP A 165 -7.58 1.81 5.58
N ASP A 166 -8.40 2.81 5.29
CA ASP A 166 -8.77 3.87 6.23
C ASP A 166 -9.91 3.50 7.20
N LYS A 167 -10.52 2.31 6.99
CA LYS A 167 -11.57 1.73 7.83
C LYS A 167 -11.07 0.58 8.71
N TYR A 168 -9.85 0.08 8.47
CA TYR A 168 -9.29 -1.07 9.15
C TYR A 168 -7.95 -0.74 9.81
N MET A 169 -7.57 -1.55 10.79
CA MET A 169 -6.30 -1.46 11.51
C MET A 169 -5.44 -2.68 11.21
N LEU A 170 -4.13 -2.58 11.46
CA LEU A 170 -3.21 -3.71 11.32
C LEU A 170 -3.67 -4.94 12.14
N ALA A 171 -4.30 -4.73 13.30
CA ALA A 171 -4.91 -5.77 14.14
C ALA A 171 -5.96 -6.65 13.41
N HIS A 172 -6.55 -6.18 12.31
CA HIS A 172 -7.47 -6.99 11.51
C HIS A 172 -6.73 -8.03 10.65
N LEU A 173 -5.43 -7.87 10.42
CA LEU A 173 -4.62 -8.65 9.48
C LEU A 173 -3.79 -9.75 10.16
N PHE A 174 -3.76 -9.80 11.48
CA PHE A 174 -3.10 -10.85 12.26
C PHE A 174 -3.99 -11.30 13.42
N SER A 175 -3.56 -12.37 14.10
CA SER A 175 -4.26 -12.95 15.25
C SER A 175 -3.32 -13.44 16.34
N LYS A 176 -2.07 -13.79 16.00
CA LYS A 176 -1.08 -14.34 16.91
C LYS A 176 0.34 -13.94 16.51
N VAL A 177 1.27 -14.12 17.44
CA VAL A 177 2.71 -14.05 17.19
C VAL A 177 3.10 -15.05 16.10
N GLY A 178 3.98 -14.63 15.19
CA GLY A 178 4.43 -15.37 14.01
C GLY A 178 3.51 -15.25 12.79
N ASP A 179 2.36 -14.58 12.90
CA ASP A 179 1.56 -14.24 11.73
C ASP A 179 2.35 -13.25 10.84
N THR A 180 2.25 -13.44 9.53
CA THR A 180 2.89 -12.58 8.52
C THR A 180 1.85 -11.88 7.66
N ILE A 181 2.12 -10.62 7.33
CA ILE A 181 1.27 -9.78 6.50
C ILE A 181 2.09 -9.33 5.29
N GLY A 182 1.53 -9.44 4.10
CA GLY A 182 2.19 -8.95 2.89
C GLY A 182 2.05 -7.45 2.79
N TYR A 183 3.09 -6.77 2.34
CA TYR A 183 3.05 -5.36 1.99
C TYR A 183 3.75 -5.14 0.65
N LEU A 184 3.00 -4.70 -0.35
CA LEU A 184 3.53 -4.36 -1.65
C LEU A 184 3.57 -2.84 -1.76
N TYR A 185 4.77 -2.30 -2.02
CA TYR A 185 4.97 -0.90 -2.34
C TYR A 185 5.47 -0.75 -3.76
N ASP A 186 5.00 0.30 -4.42
CA ASP A 186 5.24 0.62 -5.81
C ASP A 186 4.77 -0.49 -6.75
N PHE A 187 3.64 -0.26 -7.43
CA PHE A 187 3.10 -1.27 -8.34
C PHE A 187 3.88 -1.38 -9.66
N GLY A 188 4.80 -0.44 -9.92
CA GLY A 188 5.80 -0.50 -10.97
C GLY A 188 6.95 -1.43 -10.60
N ASP A 189 7.77 -1.01 -9.63
CA ASP A 189 8.97 -1.75 -9.19
C ASP A 189 8.64 -3.02 -8.41
N LYS A 190 7.51 -3.05 -7.72
CA LYS A 190 7.00 -4.17 -6.92
C LYS A 190 7.95 -4.57 -5.79
N TRP A 191 8.14 -3.65 -4.86
CA TRP A 191 8.84 -3.94 -3.61
C TRP A 191 7.95 -4.78 -2.69
N TYR A 192 8.25 -6.07 -2.61
CA TYR A 192 7.53 -7.01 -1.75
C TYR A 192 8.18 -7.08 -0.37
N HIS A 193 7.37 -6.87 0.64
CA HIS A 193 7.77 -6.94 2.03
C HIS A 193 6.86 -7.88 2.81
N GLU A 194 7.45 -8.58 3.77
CA GLU A 194 6.72 -9.32 4.80
C GLU A 194 6.82 -8.53 6.10
N ILE A 195 5.67 -8.32 6.74
CA ILE A 195 5.56 -7.76 8.09
C ILE A 195 5.27 -8.94 9.01
N GLU A 196 6.21 -9.25 9.90
CA GLU A 196 6.08 -10.34 10.86
C GLU A 196 5.71 -9.79 12.24
N VAL A 197 4.72 -10.41 12.89
CA VAL A 197 4.37 -10.09 14.29
C VAL A 197 5.28 -10.88 15.22
N GLU A 198 6.30 -10.24 15.77
CA GLU A 198 7.28 -10.88 16.66
C GLU A 198 6.76 -10.98 18.10
N GLU A 199 6.02 -9.98 18.56
CA GLU A 199 5.49 -9.94 19.93
C GLU A 199 4.16 -9.19 19.99
N ILE A 200 3.26 -9.64 20.86
CA ILE A 200 2.03 -8.94 21.22
C ILE A 200 2.07 -8.69 22.72
N LEU A 201 2.22 -7.43 23.12
CA LEU A 201 2.36 -7.07 24.52
C LEU A 201 1.01 -7.19 25.26
N PRO A 202 1.03 -7.49 26.57
CA PRO A 202 -0.16 -7.36 27.40
C PRO A 202 -0.70 -5.92 27.39
N ARG A 203 -2.01 -5.77 27.54
CA ARG A 203 -2.68 -4.46 27.54
C ARG A 203 -2.10 -3.53 28.62
N GLU A 204 -1.73 -4.07 29.76
CA GLU A 204 -1.21 -3.32 30.91
C GLU A 204 0.19 -2.75 30.64
N GLN A 205 0.92 -3.35 29.70
CA GLN A 205 2.24 -2.89 29.23
C GLN A 205 2.14 -2.04 27.97
N SER A 206 0.93 -1.83 27.44
CA SER A 206 0.69 -1.10 26.20
C SER A 206 0.40 0.36 26.49
N TYR A 207 1.17 1.24 25.87
CA TYR A 207 1.11 2.69 26.04
C TYR A 207 0.82 3.43 24.73
N GLY A 208 0.82 2.73 23.60
CA GLY A 208 0.43 3.22 22.29
C GLY A 208 1.52 4.02 21.57
N GLN A 209 2.78 3.92 21.99
CA GLN A 209 3.86 4.63 21.31
C GLN A 209 4.31 3.87 20.06
N VAL A 210 4.64 4.61 19.00
CA VAL A 210 5.35 4.06 17.84
C VAL A 210 6.83 4.43 17.95
N LYS A 211 7.71 3.45 17.83
CA LYS A 211 9.16 3.64 17.93
C LYS A 211 9.91 2.64 17.04
N VAL A 212 11.04 3.06 16.48
CA VAL A 212 12.01 2.16 15.86
C VAL A 212 12.93 1.62 16.95
N LEU A 213 12.89 0.29 17.17
CA LEU A 213 13.65 -0.38 18.22
C LEU A 213 15.05 -0.80 17.74
N ASP A 214 15.14 -1.29 16.49
CA ASP A 214 16.39 -1.75 15.88
C ASP A 214 16.26 -1.72 14.34
N GLY A 215 17.38 -1.96 13.64
CA GLY A 215 17.40 -2.13 12.19
C GLY A 215 18.81 -2.40 11.63
N SER A 216 18.85 -2.83 10.38
CA SER A 216 20.10 -3.18 9.68
C SER A 216 20.02 -2.74 8.22
N GLY A 217 21.13 -2.24 7.70
CA GLY A 217 21.23 -1.81 6.31
C GLY A 217 20.50 -0.51 5.99
N MET A 218 20.88 0.07 4.87
CA MET A 218 20.22 1.21 4.27
C MET A 218 19.05 0.77 3.42
N CYS A 219 18.12 1.70 3.27
CA CYS A 219 17.01 1.60 2.36
C CYS A 219 17.46 1.55 0.89
N PRO A 220 16.91 0.69 0.01
CA PRO A 220 17.01 0.90 -1.42
C PRO A 220 16.59 2.32 -1.83
N GLY A 221 17.21 2.84 -2.88
CA GLY A 221 16.75 4.06 -3.53
C GLY A 221 15.37 3.86 -4.18
N GLU A 222 14.56 4.92 -4.23
CA GLU A 222 13.30 4.92 -4.99
C GLU A 222 13.58 4.70 -6.49
N ASN A 223 12.69 3.98 -7.18
CA ASN A 223 12.79 3.64 -8.63
C ASN A 223 13.99 2.74 -9.00
N MET A 224 14.44 1.87 -8.09
CA MET A 224 15.54 0.92 -8.31
C MET A 224 15.09 -0.45 -8.86
N ARG A 225 13.93 -0.53 -9.51
CA ARG A 225 13.45 -1.69 -10.30
C ARG A 225 13.15 -2.95 -9.47
N GLY A 226 12.82 -2.77 -8.19
CA GLY A 226 12.33 -3.82 -7.31
C GLY A 226 13.41 -4.76 -6.76
N SER A 227 12.96 -5.69 -5.91
CA SER A 227 13.83 -6.54 -5.09
C SER A 227 14.85 -7.37 -5.88
N PHE A 228 14.44 -7.95 -7.02
CA PHE A 228 15.32 -8.81 -7.83
C PHE A 228 16.47 -8.03 -8.47
N GLN A 229 16.18 -6.86 -9.05
CA GLN A 229 17.21 -6.03 -9.66
C GLN A 229 18.10 -5.39 -8.61
N TYR A 230 17.55 -5.08 -7.44
CA TYR A 230 18.35 -4.57 -6.33
C TYR A 230 19.31 -5.62 -5.76
N ASP A 231 18.91 -6.89 -5.66
CA ASP A 231 19.83 -7.98 -5.29
C ASP A 231 20.99 -8.12 -6.29
N VAL A 232 20.70 -8.02 -7.60
CA VAL A 232 21.75 -7.99 -8.64
C VAL A 232 22.65 -6.76 -8.46
N PHE A 233 22.06 -5.59 -8.23
CA PHE A 233 22.80 -4.35 -7.99
C PHE A 233 23.76 -4.47 -6.80
N LEU A 234 23.33 -5.07 -5.68
CA LEU A 234 24.15 -5.29 -4.49
C LEU A 234 25.30 -6.28 -4.76
N LYS A 235 25.01 -7.41 -5.42
CA LYS A 235 26.05 -8.39 -5.78
C LYS A 235 27.12 -7.80 -6.68
N GLU A 236 26.72 -6.99 -7.65
CA GLU A 236 27.68 -6.29 -8.49
C GLU A 236 28.43 -5.21 -7.71
N TYR A 237 27.75 -4.48 -6.81
CA TYR A 237 28.38 -3.47 -5.94
C TYR A 237 29.49 -4.09 -5.07
N ASP A 238 29.25 -5.28 -4.51
CA ASP A 238 30.25 -6.00 -3.69
C ASP A 238 31.45 -6.48 -4.50
N ALA A 239 31.23 -6.84 -5.77
CA ALA A 239 32.29 -7.26 -6.69
C ALA A 239 33.05 -6.09 -7.35
N ASP A 240 32.53 -4.87 -7.25
CA ASP A 240 32.99 -3.71 -8.00
C ASP A 240 34.25 -3.06 -7.39
N SER A 241 35.02 -2.38 -8.25
CA SER A 241 36.09 -1.48 -7.81
C SER A 241 35.54 -0.28 -7.02
N TYR A 242 36.36 0.32 -6.16
CA TYR A 242 35.99 1.52 -5.39
C TYR A 242 35.42 2.67 -6.25
N ILE A 243 35.92 2.86 -7.47
CA ILE A 243 35.43 3.88 -8.41
C ILE A 243 34.01 3.56 -8.88
N ALA A 244 33.75 2.30 -9.24
CA ALA A 244 32.43 1.83 -9.67
C ALA A 244 31.42 1.85 -8.52
N GLN A 245 31.83 1.41 -7.32
CA GLN A 245 31.03 1.54 -6.10
C GLN A 245 30.61 3.00 -5.86
N ASN A 246 31.54 3.96 -5.95
CA ASN A 246 31.21 5.37 -5.77
C ASN A 246 30.19 5.90 -6.79
N LYS A 247 30.20 5.38 -8.03
CA LYS A 247 29.18 5.72 -9.03
C LYS A 247 27.80 5.20 -8.60
N LYS A 248 27.72 3.95 -8.16
CA LYS A 248 26.50 3.31 -7.65
C LYS A 248 25.96 4.00 -6.39
N LYS A 249 26.84 4.43 -5.47
CA LYS A 249 26.44 5.23 -4.31
C LYS A 249 25.80 6.55 -4.72
N ARG A 250 26.35 7.24 -5.74
CA ARG A 250 25.75 8.47 -6.27
C ARG A 250 24.36 8.21 -6.86
N GLU A 251 24.21 7.12 -7.60
CA GLU A 251 22.90 6.71 -8.13
C GLU A 251 21.85 6.56 -7.01
N ILE A 252 22.20 5.90 -5.89
CA ILE A 252 21.30 5.81 -4.74
C ILE A 252 21.03 7.20 -4.13
N LEU A 253 22.08 8.01 -3.93
CA LEU A 253 21.94 9.32 -3.29
C LEU A 253 21.14 10.34 -4.12
N ASP A 254 21.09 10.17 -5.44
CA ASP A 254 20.29 11.01 -6.35
C ASP A 254 18.79 10.66 -6.30
N THR A 255 18.41 9.53 -5.69
CA THR A 255 17.00 9.11 -5.60
C THR A 255 16.16 9.98 -4.64
N PRO A 256 14.85 10.12 -4.89
CA PRO A 256 13.96 10.98 -4.08
C PRO A 256 13.94 10.75 -2.57
N ASN A 257 14.14 9.52 -2.09
CA ASN A 257 14.19 9.19 -0.66
C ASN A 257 15.53 9.55 0.00
N TYR A 258 16.58 9.81 -0.78
CA TYR A 258 17.91 10.20 -0.28
C TYR A 258 18.28 11.68 -0.45
N LYS A 259 17.40 12.49 -1.05
CA LYS A 259 17.63 13.95 -1.21
C LYS A 259 18.00 14.70 0.08
N SER A 260 17.54 14.23 1.25
CA SER A 260 17.85 14.84 2.54
C SER A 260 19.10 14.27 3.23
N PHE A 261 19.81 13.31 2.62
CA PHE A 261 21.01 12.70 3.20
C PHE A 261 22.14 13.73 3.39
N GLY A 262 22.33 14.61 2.40
CA GLY A 262 23.19 15.81 2.52
C GLY A 262 24.68 15.56 2.78
N LYS A 263 25.14 14.30 2.73
CA LYS A 263 26.55 13.90 2.93
C LYS A 263 27.15 13.33 1.64
N PRO A 264 28.48 13.40 1.45
CA PRO A 264 29.13 12.85 0.27
C PRO A 264 29.03 11.31 0.18
N PRO A 265 29.16 10.73 -1.04
CA PRO A 265 29.11 9.27 -1.24
C PRO A 265 30.15 8.48 -0.42
N SER A 266 31.28 9.11 -0.05
CA SER A 266 32.29 8.48 0.81
C SER A 266 31.79 8.15 2.21
N LEU A 267 30.78 8.87 2.71
CA LEU A 267 30.13 8.63 4.00
C LEU A 267 28.84 7.81 3.88
N PHE A 268 28.51 7.36 2.67
CA PHE A 268 27.37 6.49 2.43
C PHE A 268 27.83 5.04 2.50
N ASP A 269 27.27 4.31 3.46
CA ASP A 269 27.49 2.89 3.69
C ASP A 269 26.15 2.16 3.59
N ILE A 270 26.06 1.20 2.67
CA ILE A 270 24.83 0.47 2.35
C ILE A 270 24.45 -0.48 3.49
N GLU A 271 25.43 -0.98 4.26
CA GLU A 271 25.19 -1.94 5.34
C GLU A 271 24.90 -1.26 6.69
N ALA A 272 25.20 0.03 6.80
CA ALA A 272 24.98 0.78 8.03
C ALA A 272 23.48 1.02 8.28
N PHE A 273 23.10 1.05 9.56
CA PHE A 273 21.78 1.52 9.99
C PHE A 273 21.93 2.61 11.06
N ASP A 274 21.33 3.77 10.81
CA ASP A 274 21.31 4.89 11.74
C ASP A 274 19.94 4.98 12.42
N ILE A 275 19.87 4.47 13.66
CA ILE A 275 18.64 4.46 14.46
C ILE A 275 18.16 5.87 14.83
N SER A 276 19.07 6.85 14.98
CA SER A 276 18.69 8.23 15.28
C SER A 276 18.00 8.83 14.06
N ALA A 277 18.63 8.71 12.89
CA ALA A 277 18.04 9.17 11.64
C ALA A 277 16.72 8.45 11.31
N ALA A 278 16.59 7.16 11.65
CA ALA A 278 15.34 6.42 11.49
C ALA A 278 14.22 6.97 12.38
N ASN A 279 14.50 7.24 13.65
CA ASN A 279 13.53 7.83 14.57
C ASN A 279 13.17 9.27 14.19
N GLU A 280 14.11 10.06 13.63
CA GLU A 280 13.82 11.39 13.07
C GLU A 280 12.85 11.31 11.89
N ARG A 281 13.04 10.34 10.97
CA ARG A 281 12.11 10.09 9.86
C ARG A 281 10.72 9.67 10.36
N LEU A 282 10.66 8.80 11.37
CA LEU A 282 9.41 8.40 12.01
C LEU A 282 8.69 9.61 12.62
N ALA A 283 9.41 10.43 13.39
CA ALA A 283 8.84 11.66 13.98
C ALA A 283 8.33 12.62 12.89
N ALA A 284 9.07 12.80 11.81
CA ALA A 284 8.63 13.63 10.67
C ALA A 284 7.36 13.07 10.00
N ALA A 285 7.25 11.75 9.86
CA ALA A 285 6.07 11.09 9.31
C ALA A 285 4.85 11.26 10.23
N LEU A 286 5.00 11.04 11.54
CA LEU A 286 3.94 11.26 12.55
C LEU A 286 3.50 12.73 12.63
N ALA A 287 4.41 13.67 12.32
CA ALA A 287 4.14 15.09 12.27
C ALA A 287 3.56 15.58 10.93
N SER A 288 3.36 14.69 9.96
CA SER A 288 2.79 15.02 8.65
C SER A 288 1.31 14.64 8.57
N PRO A 289 0.48 15.41 7.84
CA PRO A 289 -0.90 15.00 7.58
C PRO A 289 -0.97 13.72 6.75
N ASN A 290 -2.03 12.94 6.91
CA ASN A 290 -2.28 11.78 6.06
C ASN A 290 -2.42 12.19 4.58
N SER A 291 -2.02 11.29 3.68
CA SER A 291 -2.23 11.47 2.24
C SER A 291 -3.70 11.69 1.91
N VAL A 292 -3.95 12.64 1.02
CA VAL A 292 -5.28 12.88 0.48
C VAL A 292 -5.64 11.79 -0.54
N ARG A 293 -6.74 11.09 -0.30
CA ARG A 293 -7.17 9.95 -1.13
C ARG A 293 -7.83 10.34 -2.45
N THR A 294 -8.17 11.62 -2.67
CA THR A 294 -8.88 12.08 -3.89
C THR A 294 -7.98 12.39 -5.08
N GLY A 295 -6.66 12.40 -4.90
CA GLY A 295 -5.72 12.56 -6.00
C GLY A 295 -4.31 12.26 -5.56
N ALA A 296 -3.81 11.09 -5.98
CA ALA A 296 -2.46 10.65 -5.70
C ALA A 296 -1.43 11.53 -6.41
N LYS A 297 -0.20 11.53 -5.90
CA LYS A 297 0.92 12.16 -6.58
C LYS A 297 1.19 11.45 -7.90
N SER A 298 1.16 12.19 -9.01
CA SER A 298 1.40 11.64 -10.34
C SER A 298 2.18 12.64 -11.20
N PHE A 299 3.02 12.12 -12.09
CA PHE A 299 3.69 12.93 -13.09
C PHE A 299 2.77 13.09 -14.31
N LYS A 300 2.59 14.33 -14.76
CA LYS A 300 1.75 14.67 -15.91
C LYS A 300 2.61 15.31 -16.99
N MET A 301 2.49 14.78 -18.20
CA MET A 301 3.03 15.39 -19.41
C MET A 301 1.87 15.99 -20.21
N PRO A 302 1.67 17.30 -20.18
CA PRO A 302 0.58 17.92 -20.91
C PRO A 302 0.82 17.81 -22.43
N MET A 303 -0.16 17.33 -23.18
CA MET A 303 -0.06 17.28 -24.65
C MET A 303 -0.04 18.67 -25.30
N ALA A 304 -0.52 19.70 -24.58
CA ALA A 304 -0.43 21.10 -24.98
C ALA A 304 -0.37 21.99 -23.72
N PRO A 305 0.23 23.19 -23.78
CA PRO A 305 0.38 24.09 -22.62
C PRO A 305 -0.94 24.44 -21.90
N ASN A 306 -2.07 24.40 -22.62
CA ASN A 306 -3.40 24.76 -22.12
C ASN A 306 -4.33 23.55 -21.94
N ALA A 307 -3.81 22.31 -21.97
CA ALA A 307 -4.62 21.12 -21.75
C ALA A 307 -5.29 21.20 -20.37
N THR A 308 -6.62 21.17 -20.36
CA THR A 308 -7.41 21.33 -19.13
C THR A 308 -7.34 20.05 -18.32
N ASP A 309 -7.05 20.20 -17.04
CA ASP A 309 -6.94 19.07 -16.12
C ASP A 309 -8.32 18.73 -15.53
N LEU A 310 -8.88 17.61 -15.99
CA LEU A 310 -10.19 17.10 -15.56
C LEU A 310 -10.21 16.68 -14.08
N GLU A 311 -9.04 16.51 -13.44
CA GLU A 311 -8.94 16.09 -12.02
C GLU A 311 -9.44 17.17 -11.04
N SER A 312 -9.48 18.44 -11.46
CA SER A 312 -9.98 19.54 -10.64
C SER A 312 -11.46 19.42 -10.25
N HIS A 313 -12.23 18.57 -10.94
CA HIS A 313 -13.67 18.37 -10.68
C HIS A 313 -13.98 17.45 -9.48
N PHE A 314 -12.99 16.73 -8.94
CA PHE A 314 -13.20 15.74 -7.86
C PHE A 314 -12.71 16.20 -6.49
N LEU A 315 -12.30 17.46 -6.36
CA LEU A 315 -11.79 18.01 -5.11
C LEU A 315 -12.91 18.15 -4.06
N LYS A 316 -12.63 17.67 -2.85
CA LYS A 316 -13.48 17.89 -1.68
C LYS A 316 -13.19 19.26 -1.06
N LYS A 317 -14.11 19.74 -0.21
CA LYS A 317 -13.98 21.03 0.48
C LYS A 317 -12.65 21.12 1.24
N GLY A 318 -11.85 22.16 0.95
CA GLY A 318 -10.54 22.41 1.58
C GLY A 318 -9.38 21.62 0.97
N GLN A 319 -9.57 21.04 -0.22
CA GLN A 319 -8.51 20.44 -1.00
C GLN A 319 -8.10 21.36 -2.16
N SER A 320 -6.84 21.27 -2.55
CA SER A 320 -6.27 22.00 -3.68
C SER A 320 -5.25 21.13 -4.41
N ILE A 321 -5.05 21.41 -5.69
CA ILE A 321 -4.05 20.73 -6.50
C ILE A 321 -2.74 21.52 -6.39
N LYS A 322 -1.67 20.84 -5.98
CA LYS A 322 -0.31 21.38 -6.02
C LYS A 322 0.39 20.85 -7.27
N ARG A 323 1.05 21.75 -8.01
CA ARG A 323 1.84 21.41 -9.19
C ARG A 323 3.27 21.88 -9.01
N ASP A 324 4.21 20.95 -9.14
CA ASP A 324 5.63 21.22 -9.11
C ASP A 324 6.21 20.89 -10.50
N TRP A 325 6.55 21.93 -11.28
CA TRP A 325 7.08 21.76 -12.64
C TRP A 325 8.50 21.21 -12.63
N GLU A 326 8.76 20.25 -13.51
CA GLU A 326 10.08 19.64 -13.70
C GLU A 326 10.59 20.00 -15.11
N PRO A 327 11.46 21.03 -15.23
CA PRO A 327 11.83 21.62 -16.52
C PRO A 327 12.46 20.62 -17.50
N GLU A 328 13.25 19.67 -16.99
CA GLU A 328 13.99 18.69 -17.79
C GLU A 328 13.09 17.65 -18.44
N SER A 329 11.95 17.34 -17.82
CA SER A 329 11.03 16.29 -18.27
C SER A 329 9.81 16.85 -19.03
N HIS A 330 9.78 18.16 -19.32
CA HIS A 330 8.68 18.85 -19.99
C HIS A 330 7.28 18.54 -19.40
N GLY A 331 7.23 18.32 -18.09
CA GLY A 331 6.03 17.94 -17.36
C GLY A 331 6.02 18.49 -15.94
N TYR A 332 5.02 18.09 -15.16
CA TYR A 332 4.87 18.51 -13.77
C TYR A 332 4.42 17.36 -12.89
N TRP A 333 4.90 17.35 -11.66
CA TRP A 333 4.32 16.56 -10.59
C TRP A 333 3.05 17.23 -10.10
N GLN A 334 1.99 16.46 -9.97
CA GLN A 334 0.71 16.90 -9.47
C GLN A 334 0.31 16.05 -8.26
N GLU A 335 -0.15 16.67 -7.18
CA GLU A 335 -0.76 15.98 -6.05
C GLU A 335 -1.94 16.78 -5.49
N THR A 336 -2.92 16.08 -4.92
CA THR A 336 -3.96 16.75 -4.13
C THR A 336 -3.48 16.95 -2.71
N THR A 337 -3.56 18.18 -2.22
CA THR A 337 -3.22 18.57 -0.85
C THR A 337 -4.46 19.04 -0.11
N THR A 338 -4.39 19.13 1.22
CA THR A 338 -5.48 19.67 2.03
C THR A 338 -4.98 20.59 3.13
N GLU A 339 -5.73 21.66 3.37
CA GLU A 339 -5.54 22.56 4.51
C GLU A 339 -6.36 22.13 5.73
N ARG A 340 -6.96 20.94 5.68
CA ARG A 340 -7.76 20.39 6.77
C ARG A 340 -6.96 19.37 7.55
N LYS A 341 -7.06 19.43 8.86
CA LYS A 341 -6.51 18.41 9.74
C LYS A 341 -7.14 17.04 9.48
N ASP A 342 -6.41 16.00 9.84
CA ASP A 342 -6.90 14.64 9.77
C ASP A 342 -8.10 14.42 10.68
N LYS A 343 -8.94 13.46 10.28
CA LYS A 343 -10.02 12.96 11.13
C LYS A 343 -9.40 12.39 12.39
N ARG A 344 -9.99 12.70 13.53
CA ARG A 344 -9.52 12.23 14.84
C ARG A 344 -9.42 10.71 14.96
N SER A 345 -10.28 9.97 14.26
CA SER A 345 -10.26 8.51 14.18
C SER A 345 -9.06 7.95 13.40
N GLN A 346 -8.41 8.77 12.59
CA GLN A 346 -7.28 8.43 11.71
C GLN A 346 -6.00 9.20 12.10
N ALA A 347 -6.07 10.01 13.15
CA ALA A 347 -5.00 10.86 13.60
C ALA A 347 -4.33 10.25 14.84
N VAL A 348 -3.03 10.49 14.93
CA VAL A 348 -2.19 10.08 16.06
C VAL A 348 -1.52 11.30 16.68
N CYS A 349 -0.97 11.13 17.88
CA CYS A 349 -0.12 12.16 18.47
C CYS A 349 1.16 12.30 17.65
N ALA A 350 1.44 13.52 17.15
CA ALA A 350 2.64 13.77 16.34
C ALA A 350 3.98 13.57 17.09
N ALA A 351 3.96 13.53 18.42
CA ALA A 351 5.18 13.33 19.22
C ALA A 351 5.48 11.86 19.52
N CYS A 352 4.44 11.01 19.68
CA CYS A 352 4.63 9.64 20.16
C CYS A 352 3.88 8.58 19.34
N GLY A 353 3.04 8.96 18.37
CA GLY A 353 2.26 8.04 17.57
C GLY A 353 1.01 7.46 18.26
N LYS A 354 0.74 7.85 19.51
CA LYS A 354 -0.42 7.33 20.24
C LYS A 354 -1.75 7.74 19.61
N PRO A 355 -2.63 6.78 19.27
CA PRO A 355 -4.00 7.09 18.88
C PRO A 355 -4.76 7.60 20.11
N GLY A 356 -5.63 8.59 19.93
CA GLY A 356 -6.41 9.15 21.04
C GLY A 356 -7.79 9.65 20.66
N GLY A 357 -8.20 9.49 19.39
CA GLY A 357 -9.52 9.89 18.93
C GLY A 357 -9.91 11.31 19.36
N GLN A 358 -10.99 11.40 20.15
CA GLN A 358 -11.52 12.67 20.64
C GLN A 358 -10.64 13.35 21.68
N GLU A 359 -9.82 12.60 22.42
CA GLU A 359 -8.95 13.13 23.48
C GLU A 359 -7.75 13.92 22.94
N LEU A 360 -7.42 13.74 21.66
CA LEU A 360 -6.31 14.46 21.05
C LEU A 360 -6.55 15.98 21.07
N LYS A 361 -5.55 16.76 21.47
CA LYS A 361 -5.56 18.22 21.47
C LYS A 361 -4.93 18.72 20.18
N THR A 362 -5.58 19.69 19.54
CA THR A 362 -5.07 20.28 18.30
C THR A 362 -4.08 21.41 18.63
N CYS A 363 -3.00 21.53 17.84
CA CYS A 363 -2.08 22.66 17.93
C CYS A 363 -2.84 23.99 17.78
N SER A 364 -2.69 24.90 18.75
CA SER A 364 -3.34 26.21 18.73
C SER A 364 -2.82 27.15 17.64
N GLY A 365 -1.59 26.92 17.16
CA GLY A 365 -0.99 27.63 16.03
C GLY A 365 -1.59 27.16 14.71
N CYS A 366 -1.03 26.12 14.11
CA CYS A 366 -1.40 25.68 12.76
C CYS A 366 -2.80 25.05 12.65
N ARG A 367 -3.40 24.58 13.75
CA ARG A 367 -4.67 23.83 13.79
C ARG A 367 -4.69 22.51 12.98
N MET A 368 -3.52 22.07 12.50
CA MET A 368 -3.36 20.86 11.68
C MET A 368 -2.93 19.64 12.49
N ILE A 369 -1.95 19.82 13.37
CA ILE A 369 -1.29 18.73 14.09
C ILE A 369 -1.98 18.45 15.43
N LEU A 370 -2.01 17.17 15.83
CA LEU A 370 -2.68 16.67 17.04
C LEU A 370 -1.70 16.06 18.05
N TYR A 371 -2.03 16.17 19.33
CA TYR A 371 -1.21 15.71 20.46
C TYR A 371 -2.08 15.07 21.54
N CYS A 372 -1.62 14.02 22.22
CA CYS A 372 -2.35 13.48 23.37
C CYS A 372 -2.22 14.35 24.62
N SER A 373 -1.15 15.15 24.75
CA SER A 373 -0.91 15.99 25.92
C SER A 373 -0.21 17.32 25.58
N ALA A 374 -0.24 18.27 26.52
CA ALA A 374 0.45 19.55 26.37
C ALA A 374 1.98 19.39 26.49
N GLU A 375 2.40 18.38 27.25
CA GLU A 375 3.79 17.98 27.44
C GLU A 375 4.38 17.50 26.12
N HIS A 376 3.67 16.61 25.40
CA HIS A 376 4.07 16.14 24.08
C HIS A 376 4.09 17.26 23.04
N GLN A 377 3.14 18.20 23.10
CA GLN A 377 3.20 19.39 22.25
C GLN A 377 4.45 20.23 22.53
N LYS A 378 4.81 20.45 23.80
CA LYS A 378 5.99 21.24 24.19
C LYS A 378 7.30 20.57 23.79
N ALA A 379 7.40 19.25 23.93
CA ALA A 379 8.56 18.48 23.50
C ALA A 379 8.73 18.59 21.98
N HIS A 380 7.71 18.18 21.22
CA HIS A 380 7.74 18.23 19.75
C HIS A 380 7.93 19.65 19.20
N TRP A 381 7.46 20.68 19.91
CA TRP A 381 7.68 22.08 19.54
C TRP A 381 9.15 22.46 19.46
N LYS A 382 9.97 22.01 20.42
CA LYS A 382 11.39 22.37 20.47
C LYS A 382 12.18 21.74 19.32
N ASP A 383 11.87 20.50 18.99
CA ASP A 383 12.70 19.68 18.12
C ASP A 383 12.35 19.89 16.64
N VAL A 384 11.06 19.87 16.30
CA VAL A 384 10.61 19.80 14.90
C VAL A 384 9.48 20.78 14.60
N HIS A 385 8.43 20.82 15.42
CA HIS A 385 7.19 21.50 15.03
C HIS A 385 7.32 23.02 14.91
N LYS A 386 8.27 23.68 15.59
CA LYS A 386 8.43 25.15 15.51
C LYS A 386 8.72 25.64 14.08
N SER A 387 9.46 24.87 13.28
CA SER A 387 9.77 25.22 11.88
C SER A 387 8.64 24.87 10.92
N GLN A 388 7.87 23.82 11.22
CA GLN A 388 6.75 23.34 10.41
C GLN A 388 5.43 24.07 10.71
N CYS A 389 5.26 24.58 11.93
CA CYS A 389 4.05 25.25 12.35
C CYS A 389 3.92 26.56 11.57
N SER A 390 2.84 26.68 10.81
CA SER A 390 2.49 27.79 9.93
C SER A 390 2.18 29.10 10.65
N ARG A 391 3.11 29.66 11.45
CA ARG A 391 3.03 31.08 11.87
C ARG A 391 3.19 32.06 10.70
N LYS A 392 3.64 31.60 9.52
CA LYS A 392 3.68 32.42 8.28
C LYS A 392 2.30 32.73 7.67
N TYR A 393 1.24 31.98 8.02
CA TYR A 393 -0.11 32.15 7.47
C TYR A 393 -1.16 32.62 8.52
N LEU A 394 -0.69 33.05 9.70
CA LEU A 394 -1.54 33.44 10.84
C LEU A 394 -1.29 34.88 11.32
N LYS A 395 -0.56 35.71 10.55
CA LYS A 395 -0.62 37.15 10.80
C LYS A 395 -2.02 37.62 10.37
N LYS A 396 -2.80 37.98 11.39
CA LYS A 396 -4.08 38.69 11.30
C LYS A 396 -4.00 39.86 10.32
#